data_AF-A0A2P4P7I7-F1
#
_entry.id   AF-A0A2P4P7I7-F1
#
_cell.length_a   1.000
_cell.length_b   1.000
_cell.length_c   1.000
_cell.angle_alpha   90.00
_cell.angle_beta   90.00
_cell.angle_gamma   90.00
#
_symmetry.space_group_name_H-M   'P 1'
#
loop_
_entity.id
_entity.type
_entity.pdbx_description
1 polymer ?
#
loop_
_entity_poly.entity_id
_entity_poly.type
_entity_poly.pdbx_seq_one_letter_code
_entity_poly.pdbx_strand_id
1 'polypeptide(L)'
;FIGDLGFCGPADKSSESIYGNLPYIAPEVINGKGFTFASDIYSIAILMWEISSGYSPFIDYKHDDYNLAMDIINGMRPEIMSDIPLEYKNLMVQCWDADPLKR
;
A
#
# COMPACT_ATOMS: atom_id res chain seq x y z
N PHE A 1 19.44 -1.97 -9.90
CA PHE A 1 19.08 -0.57 -9.62
C PHE A 1 17.59 -0.53 -9.31
N ILE A 2 17.19 0.13 -8.22
CA ILE A 2 15.77 0.43 -7.94
C ILE A 2 15.47 1.74 -8.66
N GLY A 3 14.51 1.72 -9.59
CA GLY A 3 14.03 2.90 -10.31
C GLY A 3 12.90 3.59 -9.55
N ASP A 4 12.54 4.80 -9.97
CA ASP A 4 11.36 5.48 -9.46
C ASP A 4 10.10 4.77 -9.94
N LEU A 5 9.28 4.29 -9.00
CA LEU A 5 8.01 3.61 -9.26
C LEU A 5 6.81 4.57 -9.13
N GLY A 6 7.05 5.87 -8.90
CA GLY A 6 6.00 6.88 -8.77
C GLY A 6 5.31 6.88 -7.40
N PHE A 7 5.90 6.23 -6.39
CA PHE A 7 5.38 6.23 -5.01
C PHE A 7 5.83 7.45 -4.20
N CYS A 8 6.90 8.12 -4.62
CA CYS A 8 7.45 9.24 -3.88
C CYS A 8 6.84 10.56 -4.37
N GLY A 9 6.54 11.44 -3.42
CA GLY A 9 6.19 12.83 -3.73
C GLY A 9 7.42 13.65 -4.16
N PRO A 10 7.20 14.86 -4.70
CA PRO A 10 8.27 15.79 -5.03
C PRO A 10 9.13 16.13 -3.79
N ALA A 11 10.46 16.16 -3.95
CA ALA A 11 11.40 16.40 -2.85
C ALA A 11 11.31 17.83 -2.25
N ASP A 12 10.66 18.76 -2.95
CA ASP A 12 10.48 20.15 -2.57
C ASP A 12 9.18 20.42 -1.77
N LYS A 13 8.36 19.39 -1.55
CA LYS A 13 7.08 19.51 -0.84
C LYS A 13 7.14 18.99 0.60
N SER A 14 6.23 19.49 1.44
CA SER A 14 6.17 19.07 2.84
C SER A 14 5.74 17.60 2.95
N SER A 15 6.26 16.90 3.95
CA SER A 15 5.87 15.52 4.29
C SER A 15 4.41 15.37 4.73
N GLU A 16 3.70 16.48 4.92
CA GLU A 16 2.28 16.53 5.30
C GLU A 16 1.33 16.44 4.10
N SER A 17 1.85 16.66 2.89
CA SER A 17 1.06 16.54 1.67
C SER A 17 1.04 15.11 1.14
N ILE A 18 -0.17 14.58 0.93
CA ILE A 18 -0.39 13.21 0.43
C ILE A 18 -0.08 13.18 -1.07
N TYR A 19 0.89 12.37 -1.46
CA TYR A 19 1.29 12.12 -2.85
C TYR A 19 1.53 10.63 -3.08
N GLY A 20 1.50 10.20 -4.34
CA GLY A 20 1.76 8.82 -4.74
C GLY A 20 0.50 8.10 -5.24
N ASN A 21 0.67 6.84 -5.59
CA ASN A 21 -0.39 6.00 -6.12
C ASN A 21 -1.21 5.40 -4.97
N LEU A 22 -2.51 5.75 -4.90
CA LEU A 22 -3.38 5.50 -3.75
C LEU A 22 -3.33 4.07 -3.18
N PRO A 23 -3.36 2.98 -3.97
CA PRO A 23 -3.27 1.62 -3.45
C PRO A 23 -2.03 1.31 -2.61
N TYR A 24 -0.94 2.03 -2.86
CA TYR A 24 0.35 1.83 -2.19
C TYR A 24 0.49 2.76 -0.97
N ILE A 25 -0.39 3.73 -0.79
CA ILE A 25 -0.34 4.66 0.34
C ILE A 25 -0.93 3.98 1.58
N ALA A 26 -0.14 3.95 2.66
CA ALA A 26 -0.58 3.35 3.91
C ALA A 26 -1.75 4.11 4.56
N PRO A 27 -2.68 3.42 5.25
CA PRO A 27 -3.91 4.04 5.77
C PRO A 27 -3.65 5.20 6.74
N GLU A 28 -2.57 5.15 7.52
CA GLU A 28 -2.16 6.24 8.41
C GLU A 28 -1.73 7.50 7.65
N VAL A 29 -1.14 7.34 6.46
CA VAL A 29 -0.74 8.45 5.59
C VAL A 29 -1.97 9.06 4.92
N ILE A 30 -2.91 8.23 4.46
CA ILE A 30 -4.21 8.69 3.94
C ILE A 30 -4.94 9.52 5.01
N ASN A 31 -4.83 9.11 6.29
CA ASN A 31 -5.39 9.84 7.43
C ASN A 31 -4.53 11.03 7.91
N GLY A 32 -3.57 11.49 7.10
CA GLY A 32 -2.80 12.72 7.32
C GLY A 32 -1.70 12.62 8.38
N LYS A 33 -1.28 11.42 8.81
CA LYS A 33 -0.18 11.26 9.79
C LYS A 33 1.23 11.39 9.20
N GLY A 34 1.33 11.68 7.89
CA GLY A 34 2.59 11.81 7.17
C GLY A 34 3.28 10.47 6.90
N PHE A 35 4.26 10.48 6.00
CA PHE A 35 5.03 9.29 5.63
C PHE A 35 6.01 8.87 6.74
N THR A 36 6.14 7.56 6.95
CA THR A 36 7.01 6.94 7.95
C THR A 36 7.69 5.69 7.38
N PHE A 37 8.68 5.15 8.10
CA PHE A 37 9.28 3.86 7.72
C PHE A 37 8.23 2.73 7.63
N ALA A 38 7.23 2.73 8.53
CA ALA A 38 6.16 1.73 8.51
C ALA A 38 5.19 1.90 7.33
N SER A 39 5.05 3.11 6.78
CA SER A 39 4.29 3.30 5.54
C SER A 39 5.06 2.78 4.32
N ASP A 40 6.39 2.85 4.33
CA ASP A 40 7.20 2.26 3.26
C ASP A 40 7.09 0.72 3.27
N ILE A 41 7.06 0.10 4.46
CA ILE A 41 6.82 -1.34 4.61
C ILE A 41 5.47 -1.75 4.00
N TYR A 42 4.43 -0.93 4.22
CA TYR A 42 3.12 -1.15 3.61
C TYR A 42 3.17 -1.08 2.08
N SER A 43 3.83 -0.04 1.52
CA SER A 43 4.01 0.08 0.07
C SER A 43 4.72 -1.15 -0.52
N ILE A 44 5.74 -1.67 0.19
CA ILE A 44 6.45 -2.89 -0.20
C ILE A 44 5.52 -4.11 -0.18
N ALA A 45 4.61 -4.22 0.78
CA ALA A 45 3.65 -5.32 0.83
C ALA A 45 2.67 -5.30 -0.35
N ILE A 46 2.21 -4.11 -0.77
CA ILE A 46 1.36 -3.96 -1.95
C ILE A 46 2.13 -4.29 -3.23
N LEU A 47 3.42 -3.91 -3.32
CA LEU A 47 4.31 -4.34 -4.39
C LEU A 47 4.53 -5.85 -4.42
N MET A 48 4.72 -6.49 -3.26
CA MET A 48 4.82 -7.94 -3.15
C MET A 48 3.55 -8.60 -3.69
N TRP A 49 2.39 -8.04 -3.35
CA TRP A 49 1.12 -8.52 -3.87
C TRP A 49 1.03 -8.38 -5.39
N GLU A 50 1.38 -7.23 -5.95
CA GLU A 50 1.39 -6.98 -7.40
C GLU A 50 2.33 -7.93 -8.14
N ILE A 51 3.54 -8.17 -7.62
CA ILE A 51 4.49 -9.12 -8.20
C ILE A 51 3.93 -10.54 -8.17
N SER A 52 3.27 -10.91 -7.06
CA SER A 52 2.74 -12.25 -6.87
C SER A 52 1.51 -12.54 -7.71
N SER A 53 0.67 -11.53 -7.94
CA SER A 53 -0.58 -11.66 -8.70
C SER A 53 -0.40 -11.38 -10.18
N GLY A 54 0.55 -10.52 -10.54
CA GLY A 54 0.71 -9.99 -11.90
C GLY A 54 -0.34 -8.95 -12.28
N TYR A 55 -1.16 -8.47 -11.32
CA TYR A 55 -2.23 -7.51 -11.54
C TYR A 55 -1.98 -6.20 -10.79
N SER A 56 -2.55 -5.11 -11.31
CA SER A 56 -2.62 -3.84 -10.58
C SER A 56 -3.46 -4.01 -9.32
N PRO A 57 -3.03 -3.49 -8.15
CA PRO A 57 -3.85 -3.50 -6.94
C PRO A 57 -5.22 -2.87 -7.19
N PHE A 58 -6.27 -3.51 -6.69
CA PHE A 58 -7.66 -3.05 -6.81
C PHE A 58 -8.16 -2.82 -8.25
N ILE A 59 -7.66 -3.59 -9.23
CA ILE A 59 -8.04 -3.46 -10.66
C ILE A 59 -9.56 -3.47 -10.91
N ASP A 60 -10.32 -4.21 -10.11
CA ASP A 60 -11.78 -4.33 -10.24
C ASP A 60 -12.56 -3.26 -9.44
N TYR A 61 -11.87 -2.37 -8.75
CA TYR A 61 -12.50 -1.33 -7.95
C TYR A 61 -13.01 -0.21 -8.85
N LYS A 62 -14.35 -0.11 -8.96
CA LYS A 62 -15.03 0.81 -9.89
C LYS A 62 -15.40 2.16 -9.27
N HIS A 63 -15.16 2.35 -7.97
CA HIS A 63 -15.51 3.60 -7.29
C HIS A 63 -14.39 4.62 -7.43
N ASP A 64 -14.70 5.88 -7.09
CA ASP A 64 -13.71 6.96 -7.10
C ASP A 64 -12.62 6.77 -6.01
N ASP A 65 -11.55 7.55 -6.14
CA ASP A 65 -10.40 7.52 -5.24
C ASP A 65 -10.77 7.78 -3.77
N TYR A 66 -11.82 8.58 -3.51
CA TYR A 66 -12.25 8.87 -2.14
C TYR A 66 -12.83 7.63 -1.46
N ASN A 67 -13.68 6.89 -2.15
CA ASN A 67 -14.23 5.64 -1.63
C ASN A 67 -13.13 4.60 -1.41
N LEU A 68 -12.18 4.48 -2.36
CA LEU A 68 -11.05 3.55 -2.21
C LEU A 68 -10.19 3.90 -0.99
N ALA A 69 -9.90 5.19 -0.80
CA ALA A 69 -9.13 5.67 0.34
C ALA A 69 -9.82 5.30 1.67
N MET A 70 -11.14 5.49 1.76
CA MET A 70 -11.91 5.13 2.95
C MET A 70 -11.94 3.62 3.18
N ASP A 71 -12.09 2.81 2.12
CA ASP A 71 -12.07 1.35 2.23
C ASP A 71 -10.70 0.84 2.70
N ILE A 72 -9.59 1.39 2.20
CA ILE A 72 -8.23 1.06 2.65
C ILE A 72 -8.04 1.39 4.14
N ILE A 73 -8.52 2.57 4.58
CA ILE A 73 -8.52 2.97 5.99
C ILE A 73 -9.33 1.98 6.84
N ASN A 74 -10.47 1.51 6.32
CA ASN A 74 -11.32 0.51 6.98
C ASN A 74 -10.79 -0.93 6.91
N GLY A 75 -9.62 -1.15 6.33
CA GLY A 75 -8.93 -2.44 6.31
C GLY A 75 -9.15 -3.26 5.05
N MET A 76 -9.72 -2.69 3.98
CA MET A 76 -9.76 -3.36 2.67
C MET A 76 -8.34 -3.66 2.19
N ARG A 77 -8.12 -4.88 1.70
CA ARG A 77 -6.86 -5.34 1.10
C ARG A 77 -7.15 -6.09 -0.20
N PRO A 78 -6.20 -6.15 -1.14
CA PRO A 78 -6.33 -6.99 -2.33
C PRO A 78 -6.49 -8.48 -1.97
N GLU A 79 -7.21 -9.21 -2.81
CA GLU A 79 -7.42 -10.65 -2.62
C GLU A 79 -6.12 -11.43 -2.78
N ILE A 80 -5.80 -12.31 -1.82
CA ILE A 80 -4.57 -13.12 -1.88
C ILE A 80 -4.86 -14.39 -2.68
N MET A 81 -4.13 -14.56 -3.79
CA MET A 81 -4.17 -15.80 -4.58
C MET A 81 -3.64 -16.99 -3.76
N SER A 82 -4.21 -18.17 -3.99
CA SER A 82 -3.84 -19.42 -3.28
C SER A 82 -2.46 -19.98 -3.67
N ASP A 83 -1.83 -19.41 -4.68
CA ASP A 83 -0.81 -20.08 -5.49
C ASP A 83 0.61 -19.68 -5.08
N ILE A 84 0.75 -18.94 -3.97
CA ILE A 84 2.02 -18.38 -3.49
C ILE A 84 2.56 -19.16 -2.29
N PRO A 85 3.90 -19.24 -2.10
CA PRO A 85 4.49 -19.86 -0.92
C PRO A 85 3.94 -19.26 0.38
N LEU A 86 3.70 -20.11 1.38
CA LEU A 86 3.07 -19.71 2.64
C LEU A 86 3.90 -18.65 3.39
N GLU A 87 5.22 -18.79 3.36
CA GLU A 87 6.16 -17.86 3.98
C GLU A 87 6.07 -16.47 3.33
N TYR A 88 5.94 -16.43 2.01
CA TYR A 88 5.77 -15.19 1.26
C TYR A 88 4.44 -14.52 1.59
N LYS A 89 3.36 -15.31 1.63
CA LYS A 89 2.03 -14.85 2.03
C LYS A 89 2.04 -14.26 3.44
N ASN A 90 2.63 -14.95 4.41
CA ASN A 90 2.66 -14.50 5.79
C ASN A 90 3.46 -13.20 5.94
N LEU A 91 4.61 -13.09 5.26
CA LEU A 91 5.42 -11.87 5.27
C LEU A 91 4.65 -10.70 4.65
N MET A 92 4.08 -10.89 3.46
CA MET A 92 3.26 -9.87 2.78
C MET A 92 2.10 -9.42 3.67
N VAL A 93 1.40 -10.36 4.30
CA VAL A 93 0.25 -10.05 5.17
C VAL A 93 0.66 -9.30 6.43
N GLN A 94 1.81 -9.64 7.01
CA GLN A 94 2.35 -8.90 8.15
C GLN A 94 2.69 -7.45 7.74
N CYS A 95 3.35 -7.27 6.60
CA CYS A 95 3.81 -5.96 6.15
C CYS A 95 2.68 -4.99 5.74
N TRP A 96 1.44 -5.45 5.47
CA TRP A 96 0.30 -4.57 5.16
C TRP A 96 -0.76 -4.47 6.28
N ASP A 97 -0.42 -4.80 7.53
CA ASP A 97 -1.34 -4.70 8.69
C ASP A 97 -2.01 -3.30 8.75
N ALA A 98 -3.11 -3.10 9.45
CA ALA A 98 -3.66 -1.75 9.61
C ALA A 98 -2.86 -0.92 10.64
N ASP A 99 -2.29 -1.57 11.65
CA ASP A 99 -1.51 -0.97 12.71
C ASP A 99 -0.02 -0.87 12.32
N PRO A 100 0.54 0.35 12.16
CA PRO A 100 1.95 0.53 11.79
C PRO A 100 2.94 -0.08 12.78
N LEU A 101 2.54 -0.33 14.04
CA LEU A 101 3.38 -0.95 15.06
C LEU A 101 3.46 -2.48 14.96
N LYS A 102 2.60 -3.08 14.15
CA LYS A 102 2.54 -4.54 13.92
C LYS A 102 3.16 -4.97 12.60
N ARG A 103 3.57 -4.01 11.77
CA ARG A 103 4.23 -4.22 10.48
C ARG A 103 5.75 -4.24 10.67
#